data_AF-A0A850M5U6-F1
#
_entry.id   AF-A0A850M5U6-F1
#
_cell.length_a   1.000
_cell.length_b   1.000
_cell.length_c   1.000
_cell.angle_alpha   90.00
_cell.angle_beta   90.00
_cell.angle_gamma   90.00
#
_symmetry.space_group_name_H-M   'P 1'
#
loop_
_entity.id
_entity.type
_entity.pdbx_description
1 polymer ?
#
loop_
_entity_poly.entity_id
_entity_poly.type
_entity_poly.pdbx_seq_one_letter_code
_entity_poly.pdbx_strand_id
1 'polypeptide(L)' 'MSSMGPSSLKKEILERINALPHKLQQKVLEFMDSLTQKLPKGIPGKQLLRFAGCISQEDLQTMKEAIAEGCERVDVPEW' A
#
# COMPACT_ATOMS: atom_id res chain seq x y z
N MET A 1 -33.16 18.24 2.05
CA MET A 1 -31.94 17.59 2.59
C MET A 1 -30.97 18.70 2.95
N SER A 2 -30.92 19.09 4.22
CA SER A 2 -30.23 20.32 4.64
C SER A 2 -28.72 20.18 4.48
N SER A 3 -28.11 21.13 3.78
CA SER A 3 -26.67 21.29 3.66
C SER A 3 -26.07 21.46 5.06
N MET A 4 -25.23 20.52 5.47
CA MET A 4 -24.62 20.49 6.79
C MET A 4 -23.26 21.18 6.71
N GLY A 5 -23.14 22.35 7.33
CA GLY A 5 -21.89 23.11 7.36
C GLY A 5 -20.75 22.36 8.07
N PRO A 6 -19.49 22.78 7.88
CA PRO A 6 -18.32 22.08 8.42
C PRO A 6 -18.35 21.90 9.96
N SER A 7 -19.02 22.81 10.67
CA SER A 7 -19.18 22.77 12.12
C SER A 7 -20.15 21.69 12.60
N SER A 8 -21.22 21.42 11.86
CA SER A 8 -22.19 20.38 12.21
C SER A 8 -21.68 18.99 11.87
N LEU A 9 -20.90 18.85 10.79
CA LEU A 9 -20.22 17.60 10.48
C LEU A 9 -19.23 17.17 11.57
N LYS A 10 -18.39 18.10 12.06
CA LYS A 10 -17.44 17.80 13.15
C LYS A 10 -18.17 17.30 14.42
N LYS A 11 -19.29 17.92 14.76
CA LYS A 11 -20.11 17.54 15.92
C LYS A 11 -20.66 16.12 15.77
N GLU A 12 -21.22 15.79 14.61
CA GLU A 12 -21.76 14.46 14.36
C GLU A 12 -20.68 13.36 14.40
N ILE A 13 -19.49 13.64 13.87
CA ILE A 13 -18.35 12.72 13.94
C ILE A 13 -17.99 12.43 15.40
N LEU A 14 -17.90 13.47 16.25
CA LEU A 14 -17.60 13.29 17.67
C LEU A 14 -18.68 12.48 18.40
N GLU A 15 -19.97 12.76 18.13
CA GLU A 15 -21.08 12.01 18.72
C GLU A 15 -21.03 10.52 18.34
N ARG A 16 -20.73 10.21 17.07
CA ARG A 16 -20.60 8.83 16.58
C ARG A 16 -19.40 8.12 17.18
N ILE A 17 -18.25 8.78 17.32
CA ILE A 17 -17.04 8.20 17.93
C ILE A 17 -17.28 7.90 19.42
N ASN A 18 -17.92 8.81 20.15
CA ASN A 18 -18.21 8.65 21.57
C ASN A 18 -19.13 7.44 21.85
N ALA A 19 -20.00 7.08 20.91
CA ALA A 19 -20.87 5.91 21.03
C ALA A 19 -20.15 4.57 20.77
N LEU A 20 -18.92 4.58 20.26
CA LEU A 20 -18.17 3.36 19.97
C LEU A 20 -17.49 2.79 21.23
N PRO A 21 -17.36 1.45 21.34
CA PRO A 21 -16.46 0.81 22.30
C PRO A 21 -15.00 1.28 22.12
N HIS A 22 -14.24 1.33 23.21
CA HIS A 22 -12.85 1.83 23.24
C HIS A 22 -11.95 1.24 22.13
N LYS A 23 -12.03 -0.08 21.89
CA LYS A 23 -11.25 -0.75 20.84
C LYS A 23 -11.55 -0.21 19.44
N LEU A 24 -12.79 0.20 19.17
CA LEU A 24 -13.18 0.79 17.89
C LEU A 24 -12.82 2.28 17.82
N GLN A 25 -12.84 3.01 18.94
CA GLN A 25 -12.32 4.38 18.98
C GLN A 25 -10.83 4.43 18.61
N GLN A 26 -10.03 3.48 19.13
CA GLN A 26 -8.62 3.36 18.78
C GLN A 26 -8.40 3.12 17.27
N LYS A 27 -9.22 2.26 16.65
CA LYS A 27 -9.19 2.06 15.19
C LYS A 27 -9.53 3.32 14.40
N VAL A 28 -10.49 4.11 14.88
CA VAL A 28 -10.82 5.39 14.23
C VAL A 28 -9.64 6.35 14.31
N LEU A 29 -8.93 6.41 15.45
CA LEU A 29 -7.74 7.24 15.60
C LEU A 29 -6.64 6.82 14.61
N GLU A 30 -6.31 5.52 14.54
CA GLU A 30 -5.34 4.99 13.57
C GLU A 30 -5.71 5.34 12.11
N PHE A 31 -6.99 5.26 11.78
CA PHE A 31 -7.47 5.64 10.45
C PHE A 31 -7.31 7.15 10.21
N MET A 32 -7.67 8.01 11.17
CA MET A 32 -7.48 9.46 11.04
C MET A 32 -6.00 9.82 10.86
N ASP A 33 -5.10 9.14 11.57
CA ASP A 33 -3.67 9.29 11.37
C ASP A 33 -3.28 8.91 9.93
N SER A 34 -3.81 7.81 9.39
CA SER A 34 -3.56 7.41 8.00
C SER A 34 -4.07 8.44 6.96
N LEU A 35 -5.12 9.20 7.28
CA LEU A 35 -5.65 10.26 6.41
C LEU A 35 -4.72 11.49 6.36
N THR A 36 -3.97 11.73 7.44
CA THR A 36 -3.05 12.88 7.56
C THR A 36 -1.61 12.53 7.19
N GLN A 37 -1.24 11.25 7.32
CA GLN A 37 -0.04 10.72 6.70
C GLN A 37 -0.19 10.90 5.19
N LYS A 38 0.68 11.75 4.61
CA LYS A 38 0.88 11.73 3.16
C LYS A 38 1.12 10.27 2.81
N LEU A 39 0.35 9.72 1.85
CA LEU A 39 0.61 8.42 1.21
C LEU A 39 2.12 8.18 1.24
N PRO A 40 2.62 7.05 1.78
CA PRO A 40 4.04 6.85 1.99
C PRO A 40 4.76 7.32 0.74
N LYS A 41 5.56 8.39 0.89
CA LYS A 41 6.20 9.01 -0.27
C LYS A 41 7.05 7.91 -0.88
N GLY A 42 6.69 7.50 -2.09
CA GLY A 42 7.51 6.55 -2.84
C GLY A 42 8.95 7.05 -2.89
N ILE A 43 9.89 6.13 -2.83
CA ILE A 43 11.30 6.47 -3.05
C ILE A 43 11.44 6.91 -4.51
N PRO A 44 12.03 8.09 -4.81
CA PRO A 44 12.28 8.48 -6.19
C PRO A 44 13.06 7.40 -6.93
N GLY A 45 12.62 6.98 -8.12
CA GLY A 45 13.22 5.86 -8.86
C GLY A 45 14.74 6.02 -9.08
N LYS A 46 15.23 7.27 -9.20
CA LYS A 46 16.67 7.57 -9.25
C LYS A 46 17.47 7.02 -8.05
N GLN A 47 16.86 6.89 -6.88
CA GLN A 47 17.51 6.31 -5.71
C GLN A 47 17.62 4.78 -5.78
N LEU A 48 16.82 4.12 -6.62
CA LEU A 48 16.91 2.67 -6.82
C LEU A 48 18.11 2.26 -7.69
N LEU A 49 18.69 3.20 -8.45
CA LEU A 49 19.87 2.95 -9.28
C LEU A 49 21.07 2.45 -8.48
N ARG A 50 21.15 2.74 -7.17
CA ARG A 50 22.19 2.20 -6.29
C ARG A 50 22.17 0.67 -6.19
N PHE A 51 21.06 0.03 -6.55
CA PHE A 51 20.91 -1.42 -6.55
C PHE A 51 21.21 -2.07 -7.91
N ALA A 52 21.49 -1.27 -8.96
CA ALA A 52 21.82 -1.79 -10.27
C ALA A 52 23.13 -2.58 -10.20
N GLY A 53 23.08 -3.86 -10.61
CA GLY A 53 24.23 -4.76 -10.56
C GLY A 53 24.57 -5.30 -9.16
N CYS A 54 23.71 -5.09 -8.15
CA CYS A 54 23.93 -5.65 -6.80
C CYS A 54 23.59 -7.15 -6.68
N ILE A 55 22.97 -7.76 -7.70
CA ILE A 55 22.69 -9.19 -7.72
C ILE A 55 23.95 -9.92 -8.19
N SER A 56 24.41 -10.90 -7.41
CA SER A 56 25.60 -11.67 -7.75
C SER A 56 25.36 -12.55 -8.98
N GLN A 57 26.43 -12.98 -9.66
CA GLN A 57 26.30 -13.91 -10.79
C GLN A 57 25.67 -15.24 -10.38
N GLU A 58 25.97 -15.72 -9.18
CA GLU A 58 25.38 -16.94 -8.61
C GLU A 58 23.86 -16.78 -8.40
N ASP A 59 23.43 -15.67 -7.81
CA ASP A 59 22.01 -15.38 -7.61
C ASP A 59 21.30 -15.20 -8.95
N LEU A 60 21.93 -14.56 -9.94
CA LEU A 60 21.39 -14.44 -11.29
C LEU A 60 21.19 -15.81 -11.96
N GLN A 61 22.15 -16.72 -11.78
CA GLN A 61 22.05 -18.08 -12.30
C GLN A 61 20.94 -18.86 -11.61
N THR A 62 20.81 -18.73 -10.28
CA THR A 62 19.72 -19.34 -9.50
C THR A 62 18.35 -18.84 -9.95
N MET A 63 18.20 -17.53 -10.15
CA MET A 63 16.96 -16.94 -10.68
C MET A 63 16.62 -17.47 -12.07
N LYS A 64 17.63 -17.59 -12.94
CA LYS A 64 17.47 -18.11 -14.30
C LYS A 64 16.99 -19.57 -14.31
N GLU A 65 17.56 -20.41 -13.45
CA GLU A 65 17.15 -21.81 -13.30
C GLU A 65 15.72 -21.91 -12.78
N ALA A 66 15.39 -21.16 -11.73
CA ALA A 66 14.03 -21.14 -11.17
C ALA A 66 12.98 -20.67 -12.19
N ILE A 67 13.31 -19.69 -13.05
CA ILE A 67 12.44 -19.27 -14.16
C ILE A 67 12.29 -20.40 -15.19
N ALA A 68 13.38 -21.07 -15.57
CA ALA A 68 13.34 -22.14 -16.56
C ALA A 68 12.57 -23.38 -16.07
N GLU A 69 12.66 -23.71 -14.78
CA GLU A 69 11.95 -24.82 -14.15
C GLU A 69 10.46 -24.50 -13.91
N GLY A 70 10.16 -23.25 -13.54
CA GLY A 70 8.81 -22.81 -13.15
C GLY A 70 7.98 -22.15 -14.25
N CYS A 71 8.58 -21.73 -15.38
CA CYS A 71 7.79 -21.22 -16.51
C CYS A 71 7.09 -22.38 -17.21
N GLU A 72 5.76 -22.35 -17.20
CA GLU A 72 4.96 -23.10 -18.15
C GLU A 72 5.45 -22.77 -19.58
N ARG A 73 5.74 -23.81 -20.37
CA ARG A 73 6.04 -23.64 -21.80
C ARG A 73 4.85 -22.93 -22.43
N VAL A 74 5.01 -21.68 -22.83
CA VAL A 74 4.07 -21.03 -23.74
C VAL A 74 4.32 -21.66 -25.11
N ASP A 75 3.52 -22.66 -25.48
CA ASP A 75 3.49 -23.13 -26.87
C ASP A 75 2.94 -21.97 -27.72
N VAL A 76 3.81 -21.40 -28.56
CA VAL A 76 3.54 -20.16 -29.30
C VAL A 76 2.75 -20.34 -30.62
N PRO A 77 2.16 -21.48 -31.05
CA PRO A 77 1.53 -21.50 -32.37
C PRO A 77 0.04 -21.14 -32.36
N GLU A 78 -0.47 -20.26 -31.47
CA GLU A 78 -1.89 -19.85 -31.52
C GLU A 78 -2.15 -18.38 -31.10
N TRP A 79 -1.36 -17.43 -31.62
CA TRP A 79 -1.73 -16.00 -31.59
C TRP A 79 -2.01 -15.51 -33.02
#